data_AF-A0A7C6WBC1-F1
#
_entry.id   AF-A0A7C6WBC1-F1
#
_cell.length_a   1.000
_cell.length_b   1.000
_cell.length_c   1.000
_cell.angle_alpha   90.00
_cell.angle_beta   90.00
_cell.angle_gamma   90.00
#
_symmetry.space_group_name_H-M   'P 1'
#
loop_
_entity.id
_entity.type
_entity.pdbx_description
1 polymer ?
#
loop_
_entity_poly.entity_id
_entity_poly.type
_entity_poly.pdbx_seq_one_letter_code
_entity_poly.pdbx_strand_id
1 'polypeptide(L)'
;MMQRLALKLYVSSIILAGVVLLAWLVPPALREVSWREIAFFIVFVLAAEGMPVYLPREIIVSVSFCVIYAVLLIYRPGVGSLVASMGAFVGNRPGTPWYRILFNAAQLALSAG
;
A
#
# COMPACT_ATOMS: atom_id res chain seq x y z
N MET A 1 23.45 -15.08 13.66
CA MET A 1 23.54 -13.60 13.80
C MET A 1 23.41 -12.88 12.46
N MET A 2 24.14 -13.30 11.42
CA MET A 2 24.13 -12.70 10.07
C MET A 2 22.74 -12.66 9.40
N GLN A 3 21.94 -13.72 9.53
CA GLN A 3 20.56 -13.78 9.00
C GLN A 3 19.63 -12.69 9.58
N ARG A 4 19.81 -12.30 10.85
CA ARG A 4 19.00 -11.24 11.47
C ARG A 4 19.40 -9.85 10.96
N LEU A 5 20.68 -9.64 10.65
CA LEU A 5 21.15 -8.38 10.07
C LEU A 5 20.67 -8.23 8.63
N ALA A 6 20.79 -9.28 7.82
CA ALA A 6 20.31 -9.29 6.44
C ALA A 6 18.81 -8.97 6.36
N LEU A 7 17.99 -9.57 7.23
CA LEU A 7 16.55 -9.28 7.29
C LEU A 7 16.27 -7.81 7.64
N LYS A 8 16.98 -7.25 8.62
CA LYS A 8 16.82 -5.84 8.99
C LYS A 8 17.18 -4.91 7.84
N LEU A 9 18.28 -5.17 7.15
CA LEU A 9 18.71 -4.38 5.99
C LEU A 9 17.67 -4.46 4.87
N TYR A 10 17.15 -5.65 4.58
CA TYR A 10 16.10 -5.85 3.59
C TYR A 10 14.80 -5.09 3.94
N VAL A 11 14.31 -5.21 5.17
CA VAL A 11 13.10 -4.50 5.59
C VAL A 11 13.31 -2.99 5.51
N SER A 12 14.43 -2.49 6.02
CA SER A 12 14.76 -1.07 5.99
C SER A 12 14.93 -0.53 4.56
N SER A 13 15.53 -1.29 3.64
CA SER A 13 15.71 -0.85 2.26
C SER A 13 14.39 -0.75 1.51
N ILE A 14 13.47 -1.70 1.72
CA ILE A 14 12.13 -1.65 1.13
C ILE A 14 11.32 -0.48 1.68
N ILE A 15 11.35 -0.26 3.01
CA ILE A 15 10.69 0.90 3.63
C ILE A 15 11.25 2.19 3.04
N LEU A 16 12.58 2.32 2.97
CA LEU A 16 13.24 3.51 2.43
C LEU A 16 12.84 3.74 0.96
N ALA A 17 12.88 2.70 0.13
CA ALA A 17 12.48 2.79 -1.27
C ALA A 17 11.02 3.24 -1.44
N GLY A 18 10.09 2.66 -0.66
CA GLY A 18 8.68 3.06 -0.70
C GLY A 18 8.47 4.50 -0.24
N VAL A 19 9.15 4.94 0.82
CA VAL A 19 9.09 6.34 1.29
C VAL A 19 9.64 7.31 0.24
N VAL A 20 10.78 6.98 -0.38
CA VAL A 20 11.38 7.80 -1.45
C VAL A 20 10.44 7.88 -2.66
N LEU A 21 9.84 6.77 -3.07
CA LEU A 21 8.88 6.75 -4.18
C LEU A 21 7.65 7.61 -3.87
N LEU A 22 7.05 7.47 -2.69
CA LEU A 22 5.91 8.28 -2.28
C LEU A 22 6.28 9.77 -2.20
N ALA A 23 7.42 10.10 -1.62
CA ALA A 23 7.89 11.48 -1.54
C ALA A 23 8.13 12.12 -2.92
N TRP A 24 8.45 11.32 -3.93
CA TRP A 24 8.67 11.80 -5.30
C TRP A 24 7.38 11.91 -6.11
N LEU A 25 6.51 10.89 -6.05
CA LEU A 25 5.32 10.80 -6.91
C LEU A 25 4.07 11.48 -6.34
N VAL A 26 3.92 11.53 -5.01
CA VAL A 26 2.69 12.06 -4.38
C VAL A 26 2.56 13.58 -4.49
N PRO A 27 3.58 14.41 -4.24
CA PRO A 27 3.44 15.86 -4.29
C PRO A 27 2.87 16.45 -5.59
N PRO A 28 3.30 16.03 -6.81
CA PRO A 28 2.67 16.51 -8.04
C PRO A 28 1.23 15.99 -8.17
N ALA A 29 0.97 14.75 -7.76
CA ALA A 29 -0.36 14.15 -7.85
C ALA A 29 -1.41 14.87 -6.98
N LEU A 30 -1.03 15.32 -5.78
CA LEU A 30 -1.90 16.09 -4.87
C LEU A 30 -2.30 17.47 -5.41
N ARG A 31 -1.59 17.99 -6.42
CA ARG A 31 -1.93 19.28 -7.06
C ARG A 31 -2.96 19.13 -8.17
N GLU A 32 -3.01 17.96 -8.79
CA GLU A 32 -3.83 17.67 -9.96
C GLU A 32 -5.16 17.01 -9.59
N VAL A 33 -5.20 16.30 -8.45
CA VAL A 33 -6.35 15.50 -8.01
C VAL A 33 -6.98 16.09 -6.76
N SER A 34 -8.31 16.14 -6.73
CA SER A 34 -9.04 16.67 -5.58
C SER A 34 -8.83 15.78 -4.34
N TRP A 35 -8.58 16.39 -3.18
CA TRP A 35 -8.44 15.67 -1.92
C TRP A 35 -9.65 14.80 -1.58
N ARG A 36 -10.85 15.16 -2.08
CA ARG A 36 -12.09 14.38 -1.89
C ARG A 36 -12.06 13.07 -2.67
N GLU A 37 -11.54 13.09 -3.88
CA GLU A 37 -11.39 11.89 -4.72
C GLU A 37 -10.37 10.94 -4.12
N ILE A 38 -9.23 11.48 -3.66
CA ILE A 38 -8.21 10.70 -2.96
C ILE A 38 -8.78 10.07 -1.69
N ALA A 39 -9.49 10.85 -0.87
CA ALA A 39 -10.13 10.36 0.34
C ALA A 39 -11.16 9.25 0.03
N PHE A 40 -11.96 9.43 -1.03
CA PHE A 40 -12.90 8.41 -1.49
C PHE A 40 -12.20 7.09 -1.81
N PHE A 41 -11.14 7.13 -2.64
CA PHE A 41 -10.41 5.92 -3.02
C PHE A 41 -9.64 5.29 -1.85
N ILE A 42 -9.12 6.08 -0.90
CA ILE A 42 -8.54 5.55 0.34
C ILE A 42 -9.60 4.81 1.14
N VAL A 43 -10.77 5.40 1.39
CA VAL A 43 -11.85 4.72 2.13
C VAL A 43 -12.27 3.45 1.39
N PHE A 44 -12.36 3.51 0.06
CA PHE A 44 -12.75 2.37 -0.75
C PHE A 44 -11.72 1.24 -0.71
N VAL A 45 -10.43 1.55 -0.80
CA VAL A 45 -9.37 0.52 -0.71
C VAL A 45 -9.31 -0.11 0.68
N LEU A 46 -9.52 0.69 1.73
CA LEU A 46 -9.57 0.19 3.11
C LEU A 46 -10.76 -0.76 3.30
N ALA A 47 -11.93 -0.41 2.77
CA ALA A 47 -13.10 -1.28 2.81
C ALA A 47 -12.86 -2.58 2.03
N ALA A 48 -12.25 -2.49 0.84
CA ALA A 48 -11.97 -3.64 -0.01
C ALA A 48 -10.90 -4.59 0.56
N GLU A 49 -9.87 -4.06 1.23
CA GLU A 49 -8.88 -4.86 1.98
C GLU A 49 -9.53 -5.63 3.13
N GLY A 50 -10.58 -5.08 3.74
CA GLY A 50 -11.33 -5.74 4.80
C GLY A 50 -12.20 -6.91 4.33
N MET A 51 -12.34 -7.10 3.02
CA MET A 51 -13.23 -8.10 2.40
C MET A 51 -12.47 -9.02 1.43
N PRO A 52 -11.44 -9.74 1.89
CA PRO A 52 -10.74 -10.69 1.03
C PRO A 52 -11.68 -11.85 0.63
N VAL A 53 -11.52 -12.36 -0.59
CA VAL A 53 -12.28 -13.51 -1.08
C VAL A 53 -11.46 -14.78 -0.82
N TYR A 54 -11.99 -15.65 0.02
CA TYR A 54 -11.39 -16.94 0.33
C TYR A 54 -11.83 -18.00 -0.69
N LEU A 55 -10.86 -18.65 -1.31
CA LEU A 55 -11.07 -19.74 -2.26
C LEU A 55 -10.68 -21.08 -1.62
N PRO A 56 -11.15 -22.21 -2.17
CA PRO A 56 -10.67 -23.53 -1.77
C PRO A 56 -9.13 -23.62 -1.87
N ARG A 57 -8.50 -24.38 -0.96
CA ARG A 57 -7.03 -24.60 -0.87
C ARG A 57 -6.21 -23.42 -0.31
N GLU A 58 -6.75 -22.69 0.66
CA GLU A 58 -6.05 -21.60 1.37
C GLU A 58 -5.60 -20.43 0.47
N ILE A 59 -6.22 -20.29 -0.70
CA ILE A 59 -5.95 -19.16 -1.60
C ILE A 59 -6.81 -17.99 -1.15
N ILE A 60 -6.18 -16.82 -1.02
CA ILE A 60 -6.85 -15.56 -0.70
C ILE A 60 -6.66 -14.62 -1.88
N VAL A 61 -7.76 -14.10 -2.42
CA VAL A 61 -7.74 -13.09 -3.49
C VAL A 61 -8.12 -11.75 -2.90
N SER A 62 -7.28 -10.74 -3.11
CA SER A 62 -7.54 -9.38 -2.65
C SER A 62 -8.46 -8.64 -3.62
N VAL A 63 -9.54 -8.08 -3.08
CA VAL A 63 -10.48 -7.23 -3.83
C VAL A 63 -9.93 -5.81 -4.02
N SER A 64 -9.06 -5.37 -3.10
CA SER A 64 -8.47 -4.02 -3.13
C SER A 64 -7.64 -3.77 -4.39
N PHE A 65 -7.08 -4.82 -4.98
CA PHE A 65 -6.27 -4.72 -6.19
C PHE A 65 -7.07 -4.14 -7.37
N CYS A 66 -8.36 -4.46 -7.49
CA CYS A 66 -9.22 -3.87 -8.52
C CYS A 66 -9.39 -2.36 -8.31
N VAL A 67 -9.52 -1.91 -7.06
CA VAL A 67 -9.62 -0.49 -6.71
C VAL A 67 -8.31 0.23 -7.02
N ILE A 68 -7.17 -0.36 -6.61
CA ILE A 68 -5.83 0.18 -6.88
C ILE A 68 -5.61 0.31 -8.40
N TYR A 69 -5.96 -0.73 -9.17
CA TYR A 69 -5.82 -0.70 -10.62
C TYR A 69 -6.71 0.36 -11.27
N ALA A 70 -7.95 0.53 -10.80
CA ALA A 70 -8.82 1.60 -11.28
C ALA A 70 -8.22 3.00 -11.02
N VAL A 71 -7.65 3.22 -9.83
CA VAL A 71 -6.96 4.49 -9.50
C VAL A 71 -5.77 4.74 -10.43
N LEU A 72 -5.01 3.71 -10.77
CA LEU A 72 -3.88 3.82 -11.71
C LEU A 72 -4.30 4.12 -13.16
N LEU A 73 -5.50 3.72 -13.55
CA LEU A 73 -6.05 4.03 -14.88
C LEU A 73 -6.65 5.45 -14.95
N ILE A 74 -7.27 5.90 -13.87
CA ILE A 74 -7.94 7.21 -13.80
C ILE A 74 -6.94 8.32 -13.48
N TYR A 75 -5.98 8.05 -12.61
CA TYR A 75 -5.02 9.01 -12.09
C TYR A 75 -3.58 8.54 -12.33
N ARG A 76 -2.63 9.39 -11.92
CA ARG A 76 -1.20 9.12 -12.06
C ARG A 76 -0.71 8.10 -11.02
N PRO A 77 0.44 7.44 -11.27
CA PRO A 77 1.04 6.49 -10.35
C PRO A 77 1.14 6.99 -8.91
N GLY A 78 1.40 8.29 -8.69
CA GLY A 78 1.46 8.87 -7.36
C GLY A 78 0.19 8.71 -6.52
N VAL A 79 -1.01 8.85 -7.11
CA VAL A 79 -2.27 8.59 -6.37
C VAL A 79 -2.45 7.10 -6.15
N GLY A 80 -2.14 6.28 -7.14
CA GLY A 80 -2.24 4.82 -7.03
C GLY A 80 -1.35 4.26 -5.92
N SER A 81 -0.08 4.66 -5.86
CA SER A 81 0.86 4.27 -4.79
C SER A 81 0.40 4.75 -3.42
N LEU A 82 -0.12 5.98 -3.32
CA LEU A 82 -0.64 6.51 -2.06
C LEU A 82 -1.83 5.68 -1.59
N VAL A 83 -2.84 5.48 -2.44
CA VAL A 83 -4.04 4.69 -2.12
C VAL A 83 -3.63 3.27 -1.75
N ALA A 84 -2.80 2.61 -2.56
CA ALA A 84 -2.32 1.25 -2.28
C ALA A 84 -1.63 1.15 -0.92
N SER A 85 -0.77 2.12 -0.56
CA SER A 85 -0.05 2.12 0.72
C SER A 85 -0.99 2.16 1.92
N MET A 86 -2.16 2.80 1.79
CA MET A 86 -3.16 2.89 2.85
C MET A 86 -3.83 1.54 3.13
N GLY A 87 -3.90 0.63 2.15
CA GLY A 87 -4.41 -0.72 2.35
C GLY A 87 -3.69 -1.51 3.45
N ALA A 88 -2.40 -1.24 3.65
CA ALA A 88 -1.58 -1.92 4.66
C ALA A 88 -2.02 -1.67 6.10
N PHE A 89 -2.90 -0.71 6.37
CA PHE A 89 -3.44 -0.45 7.71
C PHE A 89 -4.55 -1.43 8.10
N VAL A 90 -5.14 -2.16 7.15
CA VAL A 90 -6.22 -3.12 7.39
C VAL A 90 -5.67 -4.50 7.76
N GLY A 91 -6.39 -5.25 8.60
CA GLY A 91 -6.03 -6.62 8.98
C GLY A 91 -4.91 -6.74 10.02
N ASN A 92 -4.36 -5.62 10.51
CA ASN A 92 -3.36 -5.62 11.58
C ASN A 92 -3.98 -5.98 12.93
N ARG A 93 -3.31 -6.85 13.68
CA ARG A 93 -3.72 -7.25 15.03
C ARG A 93 -3.16 -6.29 16.08
N PRO A 94 -3.80 -6.12 17.26
CA PRO A 94 -3.20 -5.42 18.39
C PRO A 94 -1.81 -5.99 18.69
N GLY A 95 -0.81 -5.12 18.83
CA GLY A 95 0.59 -5.51 19.06
C GLY A 95 1.41 -5.79 17.78
N THR A 96 0.84 -5.59 16.59
CA THR A 96 1.62 -5.68 15.34
C THR A 96 2.76 -4.65 15.36
N PRO A 97 4.03 -5.05 15.15
CA PRO A 97 5.15 -4.11 15.13
C PRO A 97 5.01 -3.07 14.02
N TRP A 98 5.27 -1.80 14.33
CA TRP A 98 5.14 -0.67 13.40
C TRP A 98 5.93 -0.87 12.10
N TYR A 99 7.13 -1.47 12.17
CA TYR A 99 7.97 -1.68 10.99
C TYR A 99 7.36 -2.69 10.01
N ARG A 100 6.49 -3.61 10.47
CA ARG A 100 5.76 -4.52 9.57
C ARG A 100 4.67 -3.78 8.79
N ILE A 101 3.97 -2.86 9.45
CA ILE A 101 2.94 -2.03 8.81
C ILE A 101 3.60 -1.14 7.75
N LEU A 102 4.71 -0.48 8.08
CA LEU A 102 5.46 0.33 7.12
C LEU A 102 6.05 -0.49 5.98
N PHE A 103 6.56 -1.69 6.26
CA PHE A 103 7.06 -2.58 5.23
C PHE A 103 5.96 -2.97 4.24
N ASN A 104 4.78 -3.37 4.73
CA ASN A 104 3.64 -3.70 3.88
C ASN A 104 3.15 -2.48 3.08
N ALA A 105 3.06 -1.30 3.72
CA ALA A 105 2.68 -0.07 3.06
C ALA A 105 3.66 0.30 1.94
N ALA A 106 4.96 0.17 2.19
CA ALA A 106 6.01 0.41 1.20
C ALA A 106 5.94 -0.59 0.04
N GLN A 107 5.72 -1.89 0.33
CA GLN A 107 5.56 -2.90 -0.72
C GLN A 107 4.36 -2.61 -1.62
N LEU A 108 3.20 -2.25 -1.05
CA LEU A 108 2.02 -1.89 -1.83
C LEU A 108 2.25 -0.62 -2.65
N ALA A 109 2.89 0.41 -2.08
CA ALA A 109 3.25 1.63 -2.78
C ALA A 109 4.17 1.35 -3.99
N LEU A 110 5.22 0.55 -3.78
CA LEU A 110 6.19 0.14 -4.81
C LEU A 110 5.60 -0.79 -5.87
N SER A 111 4.55 -1.54 -5.55
CA SER A 111 3.89 -2.43 -6.51
C SER A 111 2.94 -1.67 -7.43
N ALA A 112 2.37 -0.57 -6.94
CA ALA A 112 1.40 0.24 -7.67
C ALA A 112 2.04 1.39 -8.46
N GLY A 113 3.21 1.93 -8.02
CA GLY A 113 3.90 3.06 -8.65
C GLY A 113 5.12 2.65 -9.43
#